data_AF-A0A954HRH2-F1
#
_entry.id   AF-A0A954HRH2-F1
#
_cell.length_a   1.000
_cell.length_b   1.000
_cell.length_c   1.000
_cell.angle_alpha   90.00
_cell.angle_beta   90.00
_cell.angle_gamma   90.00
#
_symmetry.space_group_name_H-M   'P 1'
#
loop_
_entity.id
_entity.type
_entity.pdbx_description
1 polymer ?
#
loop_
_entity_poly.entity_id
_entity_poly.type
_entity_poly.pdbx_seq_one_letter_code
_entity_poly.pdbx_strand_id
1 'polypeptide(L)'
;MLVNDQRERQPFSDRKLERRWALPTLRRSVVTDSADPGNLLPARSTASAGDISSEEVALRYLDQLPWTPYPFQEQAILTWFDCEDGLLVCAPTGTGKTVIAETALFEALLTGRRAYYTTPLIALTEQKFRELQDSAER
;
A
#
# COMPACT_ATOMS: atom_id res chain seq x y z
N MET A 1 19.14 13.09 34.03
CA MET A 1 19.60 13.76 32.80
C MET A 1 18.40 13.81 31.86
N LEU A 2 17.64 14.91 31.93
CA LEU A 2 16.47 15.17 31.10
C LEU A 2 16.96 15.80 29.79
N VAL A 3 16.77 15.14 28.66
CA VAL A 3 16.88 15.80 27.35
C VAL A 3 15.46 16.00 26.84
N ASN A 4 15.02 17.23 27.05
CA ASN A 4 13.85 17.86 26.47
C ASN A 4 14.17 18.13 24.99
N ASP A 5 13.53 17.43 24.04
CA ASP A 5 13.51 17.83 22.64
C ASP A 5 12.09 18.23 22.27
N GLN A 6 11.81 19.52 22.47
CA GLN A 6 10.66 20.23 21.97
C GLN A 6 10.77 20.30 20.45
N ARG A 7 10.08 19.42 19.72
CA ARG A 7 9.80 19.65 18.30
C ARG A 7 8.30 19.68 18.08
N GLU A 8 7.86 20.88 17.76
CA GLU A 8 6.50 21.35 17.59
C GLU A 8 5.64 20.40 16.76
N ARG A 9 4.47 20.08 17.32
CA ARG A 9 3.33 19.53 16.59
C ARG A 9 2.87 20.58 15.59
N GLN A 10 3.21 20.41 14.33
CA GLN A 10 2.59 21.16 13.23
C GLN A 10 1.35 20.38 12.78
N PRO A 11 0.14 20.97 12.86
CA PRO A 11 -1.07 20.35 12.35
C PRO A 11 -1.01 20.17 10.83
N PHE A 12 -1.67 19.10 10.37
CA PHE A 12 -1.71 18.56 9.01
C PHE A 12 -2.10 19.55 7.89
N SER A 13 -2.66 20.73 8.18
CA SER A 13 -3.34 21.54 7.16
C SER A 13 -2.45 22.46 6.29
N ASP A 14 -1.16 22.66 6.59
CA ASP A 14 -0.38 23.74 5.95
C ASP A 14 0.89 23.31 5.19
N ARG A 15 1.07 22.02 4.88
CA ARG A 15 2.13 21.60 3.96
C ARG A 15 1.59 21.50 2.54
N LYS A 16 1.61 22.66 1.87
CA LYS A 16 1.56 22.77 0.40
C LYS A 16 2.45 21.68 -0.21
N LEU A 17 1.82 20.71 -0.86
CA LEU A 17 2.44 19.71 -1.70
C LEU A 17 3.35 20.40 -2.72
N GLU A 18 4.65 20.43 -2.47
CA GLU A 18 5.63 20.78 -3.49
C GLU A 18 5.83 19.58 -4.42
N ARG A 19 4.94 19.53 -5.40
CA ARG A 19 5.06 19.17 -6.82
C ARG A 19 6.47 18.86 -7.35
N ARG A 20 7.19 17.87 -6.80
CA ARG A 20 8.55 17.49 -7.25
C ARG A 20 8.70 16.05 -7.74
N TRP A 21 7.61 15.31 -7.87
CA TRP A 21 7.63 13.99 -8.52
C TRP A 21 6.47 13.76 -9.49
N ALA A 22 6.09 14.79 -10.24
CA ALA A 22 5.14 14.63 -11.34
C ALA A 22 5.76 13.71 -12.41
N LEU A 23 5.45 12.41 -12.33
CA LEU A 23 5.61 11.51 -13.46
C LEU A 23 4.61 11.97 -14.53
N PRO A 24 5.06 12.20 -15.77
CA PRO A 24 4.15 12.58 -16.83
C PRO A 24 3.15 11.44 -17.04
N THR A 25 1.87 11.82 -17.03
CA THR A 25 0.69 11.04 -17.45
C THR A 25 1.04 10.01 -18.52
N LEU A 26 1.13 8.74 -18.13
CA LEU A 26 1.11 7.63 -19.07
C LEU A 26 -0.27 6.99 -19.03
N ARG A 27 -1.24 7.64 -19.68
CA ARG A 27 -2.47 6.99 -20.11
C ARG A 27 -2.10 6.01 -21.23
N ARG A 28 -2.28 4.72 -21.02
CA ARG A 28 -2.47 3.80 -22.16
C ARG A 28 -3.62 2.86 -21.89
N SER A 29 -4.81 3.37 -22.18
CA SER A 29 -6.02 2.55 -22.34
C SER A 29 -5.80 1.58 -23.49
N VAL A 30 -5.80 0.28 -23.20
CA VAL A 30 -6.09 -0.77 -24.17
C VAL A 30 -7.25 -1.57 -23.58
N VAL A 31 -8.42 -1.41 -24.18
CA VAL A 31 -9.59 -2.28 -23.93
C VAL A 31 -9.62 -3.27 -25.09
N THR A 32 -9.58 -4.56 -24.78
CA THR A 32 -9.84 -5.64 -25.74
C THR A 32 -11.11 -6.38 -25.33
N ASP A 33 -12.03 -6.52 -26.28
CA ASP A 33 -13.23 -7.35 -26.19
C ASP A 33 -12.85 -8.84 -26.32
N SER A 34 -13.68 -9.70 -25.70
CA SER A 34 -13.59 -11.17 -25.60
C SER A 34 -12.79 -11.71 -24.41
N ALA A 35 -13.54 -12.14 -23.38
CA ALA A 35 -13.17 -12.96 -22.22
C ALA A 35 -11.70 -13.45 -22.16
N ASP A 36 -10.82 -12.65 -21.56
CA ASP A 36 -9.42 -12.98 -21.32
C ASP A 36 -9.26 -13.61 -19.92
N PRO A 37 -8.81 -14.87 -19.80
CA PRO A 37 -8.46 -15.48 -18.51
C PRO A 37 -7.28 -14.78 -17.81
N GLY A 38 -6.65 -13.79 -18.44
CA GLY A 38 -5.56 -12.97 -17.92
C GLY A 38 -5.95 -11.73 -17.10
N ASN A 39 -7.24 -11.35 -16.99
CA ASN A 39 -7.64 -10.23 -16.14
C ASN A 39 -7.78 -10.68 -14.67
N LEU A 40 -6.65 -11.04 -14.06
CA LEU A 40 -6.56 -11.56 -12.69
C LEU A 40 -6.81 -10.52 -11.59
N LEU A 41 -6.98 -9.25 -11.95
CA LEU A 41 -7.30 -8.19 -11.01
C LEU A 41 -8.62 -7.53 -11.44
N PRO A 42 -9.73 -7.77 -10.73
CA PRO A 42 -10.92 -6.95 -10.95
C PRO A 42 -10.54 -5.48 -10.71
N ALA A 43 -11.08 -4.57 -11.52
CA ALA A 43 -10.99 -3.13 -11.23
C ALA A 43 -11.41 -2.91 -9.77
N ARG A 44 -10.64 -2.09 -9.04
CA ARG A 44 -10.96 -1.73 -7.66
C ARG A 44 -12.41 -1.23 -7.62
N SER A 45 -13.30 -1.97 -6.96
CA SER A 45 -14.73 -1.63 -6.90
C SER A 45 -14.89 -0.23 -6.34
N THR A 46 -15.58 0.64 -7.08
CA THR A 46 -16.06 1.93 -6.56
C THR A 46 -17.00 1.63 -5.40
N ALA A 47 -16.67 2.11 -4.19
CA ALA A 47 -17.34 1.76 -2.94
C ALA A 47 -18.88 1.89 -3.03
N SER A 48 -19.59 0.88 -2.54
CA SER A 48 -21.02 0.94 -2.24
C SER A 48 -21.23 1.53 -0.83
N ALA A 49 -22.44 1.98 -0.52
CA ALA A 49 -22.76 2.76 0.71
C ALA A 49 -22.55 2.02 2.05
N GLY A 50 -22.05 0.77 2.04
CA GLY A 50 -21.64 -0.01 3.21
C GLY A 50 -20.19 -0.48 3.21
N ASP A 51 -19.39 -0.10 2.19
CA ASP A 51 -17.99 -0.50 2.08
C ASP A 51 -17.08 0.45 2.89
N ILE A 52 -16.07 -0.12 3.57
CA ILE A 52 -15.03 0.65 4.28
C ILE A 52 -14.30 1.52 3.25
N SER A 53 -14.13 2.81 3.55
CA SER A 53 -13.43 3.73 2.63
C SER A 53 -11.96 3.34 2.50
N SER A 54 -11.36 3.61 1.33
CA SER A 54 -9.93 3.34 1.10
C SER A 54 -9.03 4.02 2.12
N GLU A 55 -9.39 5.23 2.55
CA GLU A 55 -8.68 5.97 3.59
C GLU A 55 -8.77 5.27 4.95
N GLU A 56 -9.93 4.73 5.30
CA GLU A 56 -10.05 3.97 6.55
C GLU A 56 -9.27 2.66 6.51
N VAL A 57 -9.23 1.98 5.36
CA VAL A 57 -8.35 0.80 5.18
C VAL A 57 -6.88 1.18 5.38
N ALA A 58 -6.44 2.32 4.82
CA ALA A 58 -5.07 2.80 4.97
C ALA A 58 -4.72 3.07 6.43
N LEU A 59 -5.56 3.81 7.14
CA LEU A 59 -5.35 4.17 8.54
C LEU A 59 -5.35 2.92 9.44
N ARG A 60 -6.29 1.99 9.23
CA ARG A 60 -6.31 0.72 9.98
C ARG A 60 -5.03 -0.10 9.80
N TYR A 61 -4.44 -0.08 8.60
CA TYR A 61 -3.17 -0.77 8.36
C TYR A 61 -2.01 -0.05 9.07
N LEU A 62 -1.92 1.27 8.95
CA LEU A 62 -0.89 2.07 9.59
C LEU A 62 -0.92 1.94 11.12
N ASP A 63 -2.11 1.90 11.71
CA ASP A 63 -2.31 1.75 13.16
C ASP A 63 -1.87 0.38 13.71
N GLN A 64 -1.82 -0.66 12.87
CA GLN A 64 -1.35 -2.00 13.26
C GLN A 64 0.18 -2.13 13.27
N LEU A 65 0.89 -1.16 12.69
CA LEU A 65 2.35 -1.22 12.64
C LEU A 65 2.93 -1.03 14.05
N PRO A 66 3.83 -1.93 14.52
CA PRO A 66 4.43 -1.81 15.84
C PRO A 66 5.48 -0.70 15.94
N TRP A 67 5.70 0.06 14.86
CA TRP A 67 6.69 1.12 14.72
C TRP A 67 6.16 2.21 13.80
N THR A 68 6.69 3.43 13.94
CA THR A 68 6.35 4.54 13.05
C THR A 68 6.97 4.33 11.67
N PRO A 69 6.18 4.33 10.58
CA PRO A 69 6.71 4.11 9.25
C PRO A 69 7.65 5.22 8.79
N TYR A 70 8.59 4.88 7.91
CA TYR A 70 9.37 5.90 7.23
C TYR A 70 8.48 6.76 6.35
N PRO A 71 8.79 8.06 6.16
CA PRO A 71 7.94 8.96 5.38
C PRO A 71 7.60 8.45 3.96
N PHE A 72 8.55 7.78 3.30
CA PHE A 72 8.30 7.23 1.96
C PHE A 72 7.38 6.00 1.97
N GLN A 73 7.35 5.23 3.06
CA GLN A 73 6.46 4.08 3.21
C GLN A 73 5.03 4.57 3.41
N GLU A 74 4.83 5.50 4.35
CA GLU A 74 3.53 6.14 4.58
C GLU A 74 2.99 6.76 3.30
N GLN A 75 3.81 7.55 2.60
CA GLN A 75 3.42 8.15 1.32
C GLN A 75 3.03 7.09 0.28
N ALA A 76 3.80 6.00 0.17
CA ALA A 76 3.51 4.93 -0.77
C ALA A 76 2.20 4.19 -0.42
N ILE A 77 1.95 3.94 0.87
CA ILE A 77 0.71 3.33 1.37
C ILE A 77 -0.50 4.19 1.03
N LEU A 78 -0.43 5.50 1.29
CA LEU A 78 -1.52 6.43 0.94
C LEU A 78 -1.73 6.49 -0.59
N THR A 79 -0.63 6.60 -1.36
CA THR A 79 -0.69 6.63 -2.83
C THR A 79 -1.31 5.36 -3.42
N TRP A 80 -1.09 4.20 -2.79
CA TRP A 80 -1.69 2.93 -3.22
C TRP A 80 -3.22 2.99 -3.23
N PHE A 81 -3.84 3.71 -2.29
CA PHE A 81 -5.29 3.87 -2.19
C PHE A 81 -5.85 5.00 -3.05
N ASP A 82 -5.03 5.99 -3.40
CA ASP A 82 -5.43 7.12 -4.27
C ASP A 82 -5.36 6.77 -5.76
N CYS A 83 -4.57 5.75 -6.15
CA CYS A 83 -4.31 5.41 -7.54
C CYS A 83 -5.07 4.15 -7.99
N GLU A 84 -5.87 4.25 -9.05
CA GLU A 84 -6.56 3.09 -9.64
C GLU A 84 -5.60 2.14 -10.37
N ASP A 85 -4.58 2.68 -11.04
CA ASP A 85 -3.68 1.95 -11.95
C ASP A 85 -2.53 1.17 -11.25
N GLY A 86 -2.44 1.27 -9.93
CA GLY A 86 -1.39 0.63 -9.12
C GLY A 86 -0.15 1.50 -8.85
N LEU A 87 0.83 0.91 -8.17
CA LEU A 87 2.00 1.64 -7.64
C LEU A 87 3.31 0.88 -7.90
N LEU A 88 4.33 1.58 -8.42
CA LEU A 88 5.70 1.09 -8.53
C LEU A 88 6.60 1.78 -7.49
N VAL A 89 7.23 0.98 -6.61
CA VAL A 89 8.16 1.49 -5.59
C VAL A 89 9.57 1.02 -5.86
N CYS A 90 10.48 1.98 -6.04
CA CYS A 90 11.91 1.74 -6.20
C CYS A 90 12.65 2.22 -4.94
N ALA A 91 13.20 1.30 -4.17
CA ALA A 91 14.04 1.62 -3.01
C ALA A 91 15.15 0.57 -2.80
N PRO A 92 16.30 0.91 -2.19
CA PRO A 92 17.38 -0.04 -1.88
C PRO A 92 16.96 -1.19 -0.96
N THR A 93 17.57 -2.37 -1.07
CA THR A 93 17.31 -3.50 -0.15
C THR A 93 17.49 -3.07 1.32
N GLY A 94 16.67 -3.61 2.22
CA GLY A 94 16.70 -3.25 3.65
C GLY A 94 15.86 -2.03 4.05
N THR A 95 15.28 -1.28 3.11
CA THR A 95 14.41 -0.14 3.44
C THR A 95 12.98 -0.51 3.84
N GLY A 96 12.64 -1.80 3.88
CA GLY A 96 11.30 -2.24 4.26
C GLY A 96 10.22 -1.98 3.20
N LYS A 97 10.51 -2.23 1.91
CA LYS A 97 9.48 -2.20 0.84
C LYS A 97 8.32 -3.17 1.08
N THR A 98 8.56 -4.24 1.84
CA THR A 98 7.56 -5.28 2.13
C THR A 98 6.32 -4.70 2.80
N VAL A 99 6.45 -3.72 3.70
CA VAL A 99 5.28 -3.09 4.36
C VAL A 99 4.31 -2.45 3.36
N ILE A 100 4.85 -1.92 2.24
CA ILE A 100 4.03 -1.30 1.20
C ILE A 100 3.26 -2.37 0.42
N ALA A 101 3.90 -3.51 0.15
CA ALA A 101 3.26 -4.63 -0.53
C ALA A 101 2.22 -5.33 0.36
N GLU A 102 2.48 -5.39 1.67
CA GLU A 102 1.56 -5.93 2.67
C GLU A 102 0.26 -5.13 2.76
N THR A 103 0.27 -3.82 2.49
CA THR A 103 -0.95 -3.01 2.39
C THR A 103 -1.92 -3.55 1.33
N ALA A 104 -1.42 -3.98 0.18
CA ALA A 104 -2.26 -4.55 -0.88
C ALA A 104 -2.87 -5.90 -0.46
N LEU A 105 -2.13 -6.71 0.31
CA LEU A 105 -2.64 -7.95 0.88
C LEU A 105 -3.70 -7.67 1.96
N PHE A 106 -3.45 -6.69 2.81
CA PHE A 106 -4.38 -6.26 3.85
C PHE A 106 -5.71 -5.77 3.26
N GLU A 107 -5.66 -4.91 2.24
CA GLU A 107 -6.84 -4.49 1.49
C GLU A 107 -7.59 -5.71 0.93
N ALA A 108 -6.88 -6.65 0.29
CA ALA A 108 -7.50 -7.82 -0.29
C ALA A 108 -8.19 -8.71 0.75
N LEU A 109 -7.55 -8.94 1.90
CA LEU A 109 -8.13 -9.71 3.00
C LEU A 109 -9.39 -9.03 3.57
N LEU A 110 -9.33 -7.71 3.83
CA LEU A 110 -10.48 -6.97 4.36
C LEU A 110 -11.66 -6.91 3.38
N THR A 111 -11.37 -6.84 2.08
CA THR A 111 -12.40 -6.71 1.02
C THR A 111 -12.83 -8.06 0.43
N GLY A 112 -12.31 -9.18 0.96
CA GLY A 112 -12.60 -10.52 0.44
C GLY A 112 -12.10 -10.74 -1.00
N ARG A 113 -11.12 -9.95 -1.45
CA ARG A 113 -10.48 -10.06 -2.77
C ARG A 113 -9.29 -11.00 -2.71
N ARG A 114 -8.83 -11.42 -3.90
CA ARG A 114 -7.62 -12.22 -4.05
C ARG A 114 -6.43 -11.31 -4.35
N ALA A 115 -5.27 -11.65 -3.79
CA ALA A 115 -4.02 -10.99 -4.09
C ALA A 115 -2.90 -12.02 -4.26
N TYR A 116 -1.91 -11.68 -5.09
CA TYR A 116 -0.75 -12.51 -5.38
C TYR A 116 0.51 -11.80 -4.93
N TYR A 117 1.28 -12.46 -4.06
CA TYR A 117 2.58 -11.98 -3.60
C TYR A 117 3.67 -12.87 -4.21
N THR A 118 4.58 -12.27 -4.98
CA THR A 118 5.63 -13.00 -5.68
C THR A 118 7.02 -12.54 -5.22
N THR A 119 7.95 -13.48 -5.15
CA THR A 119 9.37 -13.20 -4.91
C THR A 119 10.21 -13.97 -5.91
N PRO A 120 11.43 -13.52 -6.25
CA PRO A 120 12.26 -14.19 -7.25
C PRO A 120 12.85 -15.53 -6.79
N LEU A 121 12.74 -15.89 -5.50
CA LEU A 121 13.35 -17.10 -4.94
C LEU A 121 12.36 -17.87 -4.05
N ILE A 122 12.23 -19.18 -4.26
CA ILE A 122 11.28 -20.04 -3.52
C ILE A 122 11.49 -19.95 -2.01
N ALA A 123 12.75 -19.92 -1.55
CA ALA A 123 13.06 -19.81 -0.12
C ALA A 123 12.52 -18.51 0.50
N LEU A 124 12.55 -17.39 -0.25
CA LEU A 124 12.00 -16.11 0.21
C LEU A 124 10.48 -16.13 0.19
N THR A 125 9.87 -16.78 -0.80
CA THR A 125 8.41 -16.98 -0.85
C THR A 125 7.94 -17.75 0.38
N GLU A 126 8.59 -18.86 0.71
CA GLU A 126 8.23 -19.70 1.86
C GLU A 126 8.41 -18.98 3.20
N GLN A 127 9.49 -18.20 3.34
CA GLN A 127 9.68 -17.34 4.51
C GLN A 127 8.56 -16.30 4.63
N LYS A 128 8.28 -15.58 3.54
CA LYS A 128 7.24 -14.53 3.54
C LYS A 128 5.85 -15.09 3.75
N PHE A 129 5.57 -16.27 3.22
CA PHE A 129 4.29 -16.94 3.43
C PHE A 129 3.99 -17.14 4.91
N ARG A 130 4.96 -17.69 5.67
CA ARG A 130 4.81 -17.87 7.13
C ARG A 130 4.66 -16.54 7.86
N GLU A 131 5.49 -15.55 7.57
CA GLU A 131 5.40 -14.22 8.19
C GLU A 131 4.04 -13.54 7.96
N LEU A 132 3.48 -13.71 6.75
CA LEU A 132 2.17 -13.17 6.39
C LEU A 132 1.02 -13.94 7.07
N GLN A 133 1.10 -15.28 7.14
CA GLN A 133 0.14 -16.08 7.89
C GLN A 133 0.09 -15.68 9.36
N ASP A 134 1.25 -15.61 10.01
CA ASP A 134 1.36 -15.21 11.42
C ASP A 134 0.81 -13.80 11.67
N SER A 135 0.87 -12.92 10.67
CA SER A 135 0.36 -11.55 10.77
C SER A 135 -1.14 -11.45 10.51
N ALA A 136 -1.72 -12.36 9.71
CA ALA A 136 -3.14 -12.40 9.41
C ALA A 136 -3.98 -13.06 10.53
N GLU A 137 -3.35 -13.86 11.39
CA GLU A 137 -4.00 -14.53 12.52
C GLU A 137 -4.04 -13.68 13.82
N ARG A 138 -3.34 -12.54 13.86
CA ARG A 138 -3.35 -11.60 14.99
C ARG A 138 -4.52 -10.63 14.92
#